data_AF-A0A7V0XTU2-F1
#
_entry.id   AF-A0A7V0XTU2-F1
#
_cell.length_a   1.000
_cell.length_b   1.000
_cell.length_c   1.000
_cell.angle_alpha   90.00
_cell.angle_beta   90.00
_cell.angle_gamma   90.00
#
_symmetry.space_group_name_H-M   'P 1'
#
loop_
_entity.id
_entity.type
_entity.pdbx_description
1 polymer ?
#
loop_
_entity_poly.entity_id
_entity_poly.type
_entity_poly.pdbx_seq_one_letter_code
_entity_poly.pdbx_strand_id
1 'polypeptide(L)' 'MPQVLSVNVSTQKGTVKTPVDAIQLEVKTGVVGDAHAGDWHRQVSLLGEESIAKMRNKGIEINYGD' A
#
# COMPACT_ATOMS: atom_id res chain seq x y z
N MET A 1 -0.55 -7.14 18.96
CA MET A 1 0.55 -6.44 18.26
C MET A 1 0.09 -6.11 16.86
N PRO A 2 0.44 -4.95 16.30
CA PRO A 2 0.17 -4.67 14.89
C PRO A 2 0.94 -5.66 14.00
N GLN A 3 0.34 -6.02 12.86
CA GLN A 3 0.93 -6.89 11.85
C GLN A 3 0.69 -6.29 10.47
N VAL A 4 1.62 -6.55 9.54
CA VAL A 4 1.46 -6.18 8.13
C VAL A 4 0.70 -7.32 7.44
N LEU A 5 -0.49 -7.02 6.91
CA LEU A 5 -1.35 -8.02 6.26
C LEU A 5 -1.07 -8.15 4.75
N SER A 6 -0.67 -7.06 4.11
CA SER A 6 -0.27 -7.02 2.71
C SER A 6 0.68 -5.86 2.48
N VAL A 7 1.57 -6.00 1.51
CA VAL A 7 2.39 -4.92 0.96
C VAL A 7 2.06 -4.80 -0.52
N ASN A 8 1.84 -3.57 -1.00
CA ASN A 8 1.30 -3.33 -2.33
C ASN A 8 2.09 -2.23 -3.02
N VAL A 9 2.40 -2.42 -4.31
CA VAL A 9 3.17 -1.48 -5.13
C VAL A 9 2.43 -1.12 -6.41
N SER A 10 2.68 0.07 -6.95
CA SER A 10 2.27 0.43 -8.31
C SER A 10 3.48 0.98 -9.05
N THR A 11 3.65 0.64 -10.33
CA THR A 11 4.77 1.16 -11.14
C THR A 11 4.44 2.48 -11.84
N GLN A 12 3.17 2.88 -11.82
CA GLN A 12 2.67 4.15 -12.37
C GLN A 12 1.80 4.88 -11.33
N LYS A 13 1.77 6.22 -11.39
CA LYS A 13 0.93 7.03 -10.50
C LYS A 13 -0.52 7.00 -10.98
N GLY A 14 -1.46 7.01 -10.04
CA GLY A 14 -2.90 6.99 -10.34
C GLY A 14 -3.43 5.63 -10.79
N THR A 15 -2.63 4.56 -10.72
CA THR A 15 -3.08 3.18 -10.95
C THR A 15 -3.28 2.47 -9.63
N VAL A 16 -4.15 1.45 -9.66
CA VAL A 16 -4.35 0.52 -8.54
C VAL A 16 -3.01 -0.17 -8.19
N LYS A 17 -2.78 -0.43 -6.91
CA LYS A 17 -1.59 -1.14 -6.45
C LYS A 17 -1.80 -2.64 -6.52
N THR A 18 -0.73 -3.38 -6.75
CA THR A 18 -0.75 -4.84 -6.78
C THR A 18 -0.09 -5.38 -5.51
N PRO A 19 -0.71 -6.34 -4.80
CA PRO A 19 -0.06 -7.08 -3.73
C PRO A 19 1.21 -7.78 -4.20
N VAL A 20 2.24 -7.77 -3.35
CA VAL A 20 3.50 -8.50 -3.56
C VAL A 20 3.93 -9.20 -2.28
N ASP A 21 4.74 -10.25 -2.41
CA ASP A 21 5.16 -11.06 -1.25
C ASP A 21 6.08 -10.28 -0.28
N ALA A 22 6.86 -9.35 -0.82
CA ALA A 22 7.80 -8.54 -0.05
C ALA A 22 8.08 -7.20 -0.73
N ILE A 23 8.48 -6.22 0.08
CA ILE A 23 8.99 -4.93 -0.38
C ILE A 23 10.34 -4.62 0.26
N GLN A 24 11.14 -3.81 -0.41
CA GLN A 24 12.35 -3.22 0.15
C GLN A 24 12.08 -1.74 0.47
N LEU A 25 12.39 -1.34 1.71
CA LEU A 25 12.36 0.05 2.15
C LEU A 25 13.77 0.61 2.14
N GLU A 26 13.95 1.76 1.50
CA GLU A 26 15.22 2.48 1.47
C GLU A 26 15.05 3.93 1.94
N VAL A 27 16.00 4.37 2.77
CA VAL A 27 16.00 5.73 3.35
C VAL A 27 16.07 6.77 2.24
N LYS A 28 15.19 7.77 2.30
CA LYS A 28 15.03 8.82 1.28
C LYS A 28 14.55 8.33 -0.10
N THR A 29 14.17 7.05 -0.22
CA THR A 29 13.56 6.50 -1.44
C THR A 29 12.13 6.03 -1.17
N GLY A 30 11.87 5.37 -0.04
CA GLY A 30 10.59 4.70 0.22
C GLY A 30 10.59 3.27 -0.29
N VAL A 31 9.47 2.82 -0.88
CA VAL A 31 9.36 1.47 -1.45
C VAL A 31 10.07 1.41 -2.80
N VAL A 32 11.14 0.62 -2.89
CA VAL A 32 11.94 0.49 -4.11
C VAL A 32 11.05 -0.03 -5.26
N GLY A 33 11.02 0.72 -6.37
CA GLY A 33 10.21 0.40 -7.55
C GLY A 33 8.76 0.88 -7.52
N ASP A 34 8.27 1.48 -6.42
CA ASP A 34 6.96 2.12 -6.39
C ASP A 34 6.96 3.48 -7.10
N ALA A 35 5.85 3.83 -7.75
CA ALA A 35 5.65 5.08 -8.47
C ALA A 35 5.75 6.33 -7.59
N HIS A 36 5.64 6.15 -6.28
CA HIS A 36 5.74 7.21 -5.27
C HIS A 36 7.13 7.28 -4.63
N ALA A 37 8.09 6.46 -5.05
CA ALA A 37 9.44 6.52 -4.53
C ALA A 37 10.13 7.87 -4.81
N GLY A 38 10.96 8.33 -3.87
CA GLY A 38 11.76 9.55 -3.94
C GLY A 38 12.00 10.20 -2.58
N ASP A 39 12.80 11.27 -2.56
CA ASP A 39 13.15 12.00 -1.34
C ASP A 39 12.06 13.03 -1.00
N TRP A 40 11.00 12.56 -0.34
CA TRP A 40 9.88 13.38 0.11
C TRP A 40 9.13 12.73 1.27
N HIS A 41 8.25 13.48 1.93
CA HIS A 41 7.64 13.08 3.20
C HIS A 41 6.59 11.94 3.11
N ARG A 42 6.08 11.56 1.92
CA ARG A 42 5.06 10.51 1.76
C ARG A 42 5.58 9.28 1.01
N GLN A 43 6.70 8.77 1.49
CA GLN A 43 7.37 7.58 0.94
C GLN A 43 6.60 6.26 1.12
N VAL A 44 5.75 6.17 2.16
CA VAL A 44 4.96 4.97 2.49
C VAL A 44 3.56 5.39 2.89
N SER A 45 2.55 4.72 2.34
CA SER A 45 1.15 4.84 2.77
C SER A 45 0.76 3.62 3.61
N LEU A 46 0.04 3.86 4.72
CA LEU A 46 -0.54 2.80 5.55
C LEU A 46 -2.05 2.93 5.54
N LEU A 47 -2.74 1.79 5.46
CA LEU A 47 -4.20 1.69 5.58
C LEU A 47 -4.51 0.60 6.60
N GLY A 48 -5.32 0.93 7.60
CA GLY A 48 -5.75 -0.02 8.62
C GLY A 48 -6.81 -0.99 8.10
N GLU A 49 -6.76 -2.24 8.54
CA GLU A 49 -7.74 -3.27 8.17
C GLU A 49 -9.17 -2.87 8.56
N GLU A 50 -9.33 -2.10 9.64
CA GLU A 50 -10.63 -1.58 10.07
C GLU A 50 -11.28 -0.68 9.01
N SER A 51 -10.48 0.04 8.20
CA SER A 51 -11.00 0.87 7.12
C SER A 51 -11.46 0.02 5.93
N ILE A 52 -10.72 -1.05 5.63
CA ILE A 52 -11.07 -2.02 4.59
C ILE A 52 -12.34 -2.79 5.00
N ALA A 53 -12.38 -3.30 6.23
CA ALA A 53 -13.52 -4.00 6.80
C ALA A 53 -14.78 -3.13 6.80
N LYS A 54 -14.67 -1.84 7.09
CA LYS A 54 -15.81 -0.89 7.01
C LYS A 54 -16.43 -0.83 5.61
N MET A 55 -15.61 -0.91 4.57
CA MET A 55 -16.10 -0.91 3.18
C MET A 55 -16.70 -2.25 2.79
N ARG A 56 -16.05 -3.36 3.17
CA ARG A 56 -16.59 -4.72 3.00
C ARG A 56 -17.94 -4.91 3.69
N ASN A 57 -18.10 -4.38 4.90
CA ASN A 57 -19.38 -4.41 5.64
C ASN A 57 -20.51 -3.61 4.98
N LYS A 58 -20.18 -2.70 4.05
CA LYS A 58 -21.17 -2.01 3.20
C LYS A 58 -21.51 -2.78 1.93
N GLY A 59 -21.00 -4.00 1.78
CA GLY A 59 -21.20 -4.84 0.59
C GLY A 59 -20.29 -4.47 -0.59
N ILE A 60 -19.24 -3.68 -0.37
CA ILE A 60 -18.27 -3.34 -1.42
C ILE A 60 -17.16 -4.40 -1.41
N GLU A 61 -16.97 -5.08 -2.54
CA GLU A 61 -15.87 -5.99 -2.73
C GLU A 61 -14.59 -5.19 -2.96
N ILE A 62 -13.66 -5.24 -1.98
CA ILE A 62 -12.34 -4.63 -2.07
C ILE A 62 -11.27 -5.57 -1.50
N ASN A 63 -10.13 -5.56 -2.14
CA ASN A 63 -8.94 -6.32 -1.82
C ASN A 63 -7.82 -5.40 -1.32
N TYR A 64 -6.72 -5.98 -0.85
CA TYR A 64 -5.54 -5.19 -0.53
C TYR A 64 -4.94 -4.60 -1.80
N GLY A 65 -4.62 -3.31 -1.78
CA GLY A 65 -4.04 -2.59 -2.93
C GLY A 65 -5.03 -1.80 -3.77
N ASP A 66 -6.35 -2.02 -3.57
CA ASP A 66 -7.44 -1.28 -4.22
C ASP A 66 -7.56 0.18 -3.77
#